data_AF-A0AAV0EDB6-F1
#
_entry.id   AF-A0AAV0EDB6-F1
#
_cell.length_a   1.000
_cell.length_b   1.000
_cell.length_c   1.000
_cell.angle_alpha   90.00
_cell.angle_beta   90.00
_cell.angle_gamma   90.00
#
_symmetry.space_group_name_H-M   'P 1'
#
loop_
_entity.id
_entity.type
_entity.pdbx_description
1 polymer ?
#
loop_
_entity_poly.entity_id
_entity_poly.type
_entity_poly.pdbx_seq_one_letter_code
_entity_poly.pdbx_strand_id
1 'polypeptide(L)' 'MKTLLDLAMQAHQLTKNKRNSKPKWIKPMCRMQSGSYECGYYVMKHMSTIISANVVDSWIEVFNVQDPFSEEDINQIR' A
#
# COMPACT_ATOMS: atom_id res chain seq x y z
N MET A 1 -8.79 -7.23 -12.56
CA MET A 1 -7.88 -7.36 -11.38
C MET A 1 -8.65 -7.38 -10.07
N LYS A 2 -9.49 -6.36 -9.75
CA LYS A 2 -10.30 -6.33 -8.52
C LYS A 2 -11.22 -7.56 -8.37
N THR A 3 -11.89 -7.97 -9.45
CA THR A 3 -12.82 -9.12 -9.46
C THR A 3 -12.19 -10.47 -9.09
N LEU A 4 -10.96 -10.74 -9.50
CA LEU A 4 -10.25 -12.00 -9.18
C LEU A 4 -9.84 -12.03 -7.71
N LEU A 5 -9.35 -10.89 -7.18
CA LEU A 5 -8.99 -10.82 -5.77
C LEU A 5 -10.23 -10.91 -4.87
N ASP A 6 -11.32 -10.24 -5.26
CA ASP A 6 -12.58 -10.32 -4.52
C ASP A 6 -13.08 -11.78 -4.43
N LEU A 7 -12.99 -12.54 -5.54
CA LEU A 7 -13.32 -13.96 -5.56
C LEU A 7 -12.41 -14.80 -4.65
N ALA A 8 -11.10 -14.58 -4.71
CA ALA A 8 -10.15 -15.29 -3.86
C ALA A 8 -10.38 -14.99 -2.37
N MET A 9 -10.68 -13.74 -2.02
CA MET A 9 -11.01 -13.35 -0.66
C MET A 9 -12.32 -13.98 -0.17
N GLN A 10 -13.34 -14.04 -1.04
CA GLN A 10 -14.59 -14.72 -0.71
C GLN A 10 -14.35 -16.21 -0.47
N ALA A 11 -13.59 -16.89 -1.33
CA ALA A 11 -13.23 -18.29 -1.13
C ALA A 11 -12.51 -18.52 0.21
N HIS A 12 -11.56 -17.65 0.57
CA HIS A 12 -10.87 -17.72 1.87
C HIS A 12 -11.77 -17.48 3.09
N GLN A 13 -12.77 -16.61 2.96
CA GLN A 13 -13.72 -16.36 4.05
C GLN A 13 -14.63 -17.57 4.29
N LEU A 14 -15.04 -18.25 3.21
CA LEU A 14 -15.80 -19.50 3.27
C LEU A 14 -15.02 -20.61 3.99
N THR A 15 -13.72 -20.75 3.72
CA THR A 15 -12.90 -21.77 4.43
C THR A 15 -12.73 -21.48 5.92
N LYS A 16 -12.92 -20.23 6.36
CA LYS A 16 -12.80 -19.81 7.76
C LYS A 16 -14.14 -19.67 8.50
N ASN A 17 -15.26 -20.08 7.91
CA ASN A 17 -16.62 -19.88 8.46
C ASN A 17 -16.90 -18.43 8.92
N LYS A 18 -16.26 -17.44 8.30
CA LYS A 18 -16.50 -16.02 8.59
C LYS A 18 -17.63 -15.50 7.71
N ARG A 19 -18.35 -14.48 8.18
CA ARG A 19 -19.36 -13.78 7.36
C ARG A 19 -18.69 -13.21 6.12
N ASN A 20 -19.34 -13.37 4.96
CA ASN A 20 -18.91 -12.80 3.69
C ASN A 20 -18.88 -11.27 3.81
N SER A 21 -17.70 -10.70 4.05
CA SER A 21 -17.48 -9.26 4.06
C SER A 21 -16.69 -8.90 2.82
N LYS A 22 -17.24 -8.01 1.99
CA LYS A 22 -16.53 -7.54 0.80
C LYS A 22 -15.29 -6.74 1.23
N PRO A 23 -14.13 -6.95 0.60
CA PRO A 23 -12.97 -6.13 0.89
C PRO A 23 -13.26 -4.66 0.64
N LYS A 24 -12.79 -3.81 1.55
CA LYS A 24 -12.81 -2.37 1.37
C LYS A 24 -11.51 -1.94 0.72
N TRP A 25 -11.60 -1.47 -0.51
CA TRP A 25 -10.47 -0.88 -1.22
C TRP A 25 -10.28 0.57 -0.76
N ILE A 26 -9.08 0.90 -0.28
CA ILE A 26 -8.71 2.25 0.14
C ILE A 26 -7.60 2.74 -0.79
N LYS A 27 -7.71 3.98 -1.27
CA LYS A 27 -6.66 4.66 -2.02
C LYS A 27 -6.14 5.82 -1.16
N PRO A 28 -5.09 5.63 -0.35
CA PRO A 28 -4.48 6.73 0.38
C PRO A 28 -3.81 7.72 -0.59
N MET A 29 -3.73 8.99 -0.19
CA MET A 29 -3.01 10.02 -0.94
C MET A 29 -1.51 9.93 -0.64
N CYS A 30 -0.84 8.95 -1.24
CA CYS A 30 0.59 8.71 -1.05
C CYS A 30 1.48 9.76 -1.75
N ARG A 31 2.74 9.81 -1.31
CA ARG A 31 3.79 10.65 -1.91
C ARG A 31 3.92 10.32 -3.38
N MET A 32 3.84 11.34 -4.24
CA MET A 32 3.89 11.14 -5.69
C MET A 32 5.30 11.42 -6.20
N GLN A 33 5.83 10.51 -7.01
CA GLN A 33 7.10 10.75 -7.70
C GLN A 33 6.96 11.91 -8.68
N SER A 34 8.01 12.72 -8.80
CA SER A 34 8.07 13.80 -9.80
C SER A 34 8.69 13.32 -11.12
N GLY A 35 9.64 12.38 -11.08
CA GLY A 35 10.31 11.83 -12.26
C GLY A 35 9.57 10.65 -12.90
N SER A 36 10.10 10.11 -13.99
CA SER A 36 9.55 8.96 -14.72
C SER A 36 10.18 7.61 -14.36
N TYR A 37 11.29 7.60 -13.61
CA TYR A 37 12.12 6.40 -13.39
C TYR A 37 12.19 5.91 -11.95
N GLU A 38 11.55 6.63 -11.01
CA GLU A 38 11.72 6.38 -9.57
C GLU A 38 10.61 5.52 -8.96
N CYS A 39 9.66 5.05 -9.77
CA CYS A 39 8.49 4.31 -9.29
C CYS A 39 8.84 3.09 -8.45
N GLY A 40 9.89 2.35 -8.84
CA GLY A 40 10.40 1.22 -8.08
C GLY A 40 10.89 1.61 -6.69
N TYR A 41 11.63 2.72 -6.56
CA TYR A 41 12.13 3.21 -5.28
C TYR A 41 10.99 3.66 -4.35
N TYR A 42 9.96 4.31 -4.89
CA TYR A 42 8.77 4.69 -4.12
C TYR A 42 8.04 3.46 -3.58
N VAL A 43 7.85 2.42 -4.39
CA VAL A 43 7.25 1.16 -3.96
C VAL A 43 8.08 0.51 -2.84
N MET A 44 9.41 0.45 -3.00
CA MET A 44 10.30 -0.12 -1.98
C MET A 44 10.28 0.67 -0.67
N LYS A 45 10.32 2.01 -0.71
CA LYS A 45 10.22 2.86 0.48
C LYS A 45 8.90 2.68 1.21
N HIS A 46 7.79 2.64 0.46
CA HIS A 46 6.48 2.41 1.05
C HIS A 46 6.39 1.03 1.71
N MET A 47 6.85 -0.05 1.05
CA MET A 47 6.88 -1.38 1.65
C MET A 47 7.74 -1.42 2.92
N SER A 48 8.93 -0.82 2.88
CA SER A 48 9.80 -0.69 4.06
C SER A 48 9.11 0.07 5.21
N THR A 49 8.39 1.15 4.91
CA THR A 49 7.63 1.94 5.89
C THR A 49 6.51 1.11 6.53
N ILE A 50 5.75 0.34 5.72
CA ILE A 50 4.67 -0.54 6.22
C ILE A 50 5.20 -1.53 7.25
N ILE A 51 6.33 -2.19 6.92
CA ILE A 51 6.94 -3.19 7.79
C ILE A 51 7.52 -2.54 9.04
N SER A 52 8.27 -1.45 8.88
CA SER A 52 8.98 -0.79 9.98
C SER A 52 8.03 -0.15 10.99
N ALA A 53 6.92 0.43 10.52
CA ALA A 53 5.90 1.03 11.38
C ALA A 53 4.79 0.04 11.80
N ASN A 54 4.90 -1.24 11.43
CA ASN A 54 3.91 -2.28 11.69
C ASN A 54 2.48 -1.85 11.33
N VAL A 55 2.32 -1.26 10.15
CA VAL A 55 1.04 -0.70 9.70
C VAL A 55 0.07 -1.82 9.36
N VAL A 56 -0.93 -2.00 10.20
CA VAL A 56 -2.02 -2.98 10.02
C VAL A 56 -3.38 -2.32 9.80
N ASP A 57 -3.51 -1.04 10.20
CA ASP A 57 -4.68 -0.18 10.07
C ASP A 57 -4.24 1.30 9.89
N SER A 58 -5.19 2.24 9.95
CA SER A 58 -4.93 3.69 9.89
C SER A 58 -4.01 4.16 8.75
N TRP A 59 -4.05 3.47 7.60
CA TRP A 59 -3.23 3.72 6.42
C TRP A 59 -3.19 5.19 5.96
N ILE A 60 -4.27 5.93 6.17
CA ILE A 60 -4.36 7.34 5.82
C ILE A 60 -3.42 8.18 6.71
N GLU A 61 -3.29 7.88 8.00
CA GLU A 61 -2.41 8.64 8.89
C GLU A 61 -0.93 8.53 8.51
N VAL A 62 -0.53 7.35 8.00
CA VAL A 62 0.86 7.09 7.60
C VAL A 62 1.16 7.62 6.21
N PHE A 63 0.21 7.50 5.27
CA PHE A 63 0.48 7.73 3.85
C PHE A 63 -0.15 8.99 3.27
N ASN A 64 -1.00 9.75 3.98
CA ASN A 64 -1.70 10.92 3.43
C ASN A 64 -0.81 12.17 3.32
N VAL A 65 0.33 12.03 2.64
CA VAL A 65 1.29 13.08 2.33
C VAL A 65 1.55 13.01 0.83
N GLN A 66 1.40 14.11 0.12
CA GLN A 66 1.56 14.12 -1.34
C GLN A 66 2.94 14.54 -1.81
N ASP A 67 3.70 15.21 -0.95
CA ASP A 67 5.03 15.72 -1.30
C ASP A 67 5.96 14.57 -1.72
N PRO A 68 6.69 14.70 -2.82
CA PRO A 68 7.69 13.72 -3.24
C PRO A 68 8.66 13.39 -2.09
N PHE A 69 9.23 12.19 -2.11
CA PHE A 69 10.39 11.91 -1.28
C PHE A 69 11.55 12.82 -1.69
N SER A 70 12.39 13.18 -0.71
CA SER A 70 13.60 13.92 -1.01
C SER A 70 14.58 13.06 -1.82
N GLU A 71 15.50 13.69 -2.54
CA GLU A 71 16.54 12.95 -3.27
C GLU A 71 17.39 12.10 -2.30
N GLU A 72 17.65 12.62 -1.10
CA GLU A 72 18.31 11.91 0.00
C GLU A 72 17.57 10.62 0.37
N ASP A 73 16.25 10.70 0.56
CA ASP A 73 15.40 9.54 0.88
C ASP A 73 15.44 8.45 -0.19
N ILE A 74 15.51 8.86 -1.46
CA ILE A 74 15.57 7.95 -2.61
C ILE A 74 16.96 7.34 -2.74
N ASN A 75 18.03 8.12 -2.53
CA ASN A 75 19.41 7.64 -2.62
C ASN A 75 19.76 6.62 -1.54
N GLN A 76 19.05 6.58 -0.41
CA GLN A 76 19.21 5.51 0.60
C GLN A 76 18.76 4.12 0.10
N ILE A 77 17.99 4.06 -0.98
CA ILE A 77 17.44 2.80 -1.54
C ILE A 77 18.13 2.39 -2.85
N ARG A 78 18.67 3.38 -3.58
CA ARG A 78 19.35 3.21 -4.86
C ARG A 78 20.65 2.42 -4.72
#